data_AF-A0AAY5K6G7-F1
#
_entry.id   AF-A0AAY5K6G7-F1
#
_cell.length_a   1.000
_cell.length_b   1.000
_cell.length_c   1.000
_cell.angle_alpha   90.00
_cell.angle_beta   90.00
_cell.angle_gamma   90.00
#
_symmetry.space_group_name_H-M   'P 1'
#
loop_
_entity.id
_entity.type
_entity.pdbx_description
1 polymer ?
#
loop_
_entity_poly.entity_id
_entity_poly.type
_entity_poly.pdbx_seq_one_letter_code
_entity_poly.pdbx_strand_id
1 'polypeptide(L)'
;MVILSDLPRLKTPQSTLERFSRWVLPTFGHRFLFSQPQEFPVARFFMGALFGAVSGAGLFLGLFHNVPMNSVNRLLAGYAFVAVCILGGAFSSQFRCSVLLMFPSILGSRGRAYLMLFVVYGLYSGPISNIHRNVQDVSFSMGCNIELQIKHSKVMWKVVMDPFMQVMQNIVEDNKEFTKEASSVSRKFQSIRDEVMGQYGYDTLEQGPVTAKNSTQELYAAKTLMRCD
;
A
#
# COMPACT_ATOMS: atom_id res chain seq x y z
N MET A 1 -52.32 -67.80 -30.26
CA MET A 1 -51.89 -67.97 -28.86
C MET A 1 -50.49 -67.40 -28.73
N VAL A 2 -50.39 -66.22 -28.09
CA VAL A 2 -49.28 -65.71 -27.24
C VAL A 2 -47.87 -65.68 -27.88
N ILE A 3 -47.35 -64.54 -28.35
CA ILE A 3 -46.53 -63.52 -27.65
C ILE A 3 -45.31 -64.08 -26.88
N LEU A 4 -44.09 -63.85 -27.40
CA LEU A 4 -42.82 -63.56 -26.72
C LEU A 4 -41.76 -63.46 -27.85
N SER A 5 -40.91 -62.45 -28.01
CA SER A 5 -40.31 -61.53 -27.04
C SER A 5 -39.56 -60.43 -27.82
N ASP A 6 -40.12 -59.22 -27.83
CA ASP A 6 -39.40 -57.99 -28.16
C ASP A 6 -38.39 -57.69 -27.05
N LEU A 7 -37.11 -58.00 -27.30
CA LEU A 7 -36.01 -57.50 -26.48
C LEU A 7 -35.52 -56.17 -27.07
N PRO A 8 -35.43 -55.09 -26.27
CA PRO A 8 -34.89 -53.83 -26.77
C PRO A 8 -33.41 -54.03 -27.10
N ARG A 9 -33.05 -53.90 -28.38
CA ARG A 9 -31.66 -53.90 -28.85
C ARG A 9 -30.88 -52.81 -28.10
N LEU A 10 -30.05 -53.21 -27.15
CA LEU A 10 -29.15 -52.33 -26.42
C LEU A 10 -28.08 -51.81 -27.40
N LYS A 11 -28.27 -50.57 -27.87
CA LYS A 11 -27.38 -49.91 -28.83
C LYS A 11 -26.01 -49.67 -28.18
N THR A 12 -24.96 -50.25 -28.76
CA THR A 12 -23.57 -50.10 -28.28
C THR A 12 -23.07 -48.67 -28.44
N PRO A 13 -22.34 -48.10 -27.46
CA PRO A 13 -21.86 -46.72 -27.50
C PRO A 13 -20.76 -46.54 -28.55
N GLN A 14 -20.93 -45.61 -29.49
CA GLN A 14 -20.03 -45.42 -30.64
C GLN A 14 -19.00 -44.30 -30.50
N SER A 15 -18.94 -43.56 -29.37
CA SER A 15 -17.98 -42.44 -29.23
C SER A 15 -17.32 -42.31 -27.86
N THR A 16 -16.08 -41.83 -27.84
CA THR A 16 -15.28 -41.51 -26.64
C THR A 16 -15.99 -40.48 -25.74
N LEU A 17 -16.78 -39.59 -26.35
CA LEU A 17 -17.62 -38.59 -25.68
C LEU A 17 -18.71 -39.26 -24.83
N GLU A 18 -19.29 -40.34 -25.32
CA GLU A 18 -20.35 -41.09 -24.64
C GLU A 18 -19.80 -41.80 -23.38
N ARG A 19 -18.56 -42.31 -23.44
CA ARG A 19 -17.86 -42.86 -22.28
C ARG A 19 -17.58 -41.80 -21.20
N PHE A 20 -17.07 -40.64 -21.61
CA PHE A 20 -16.77 -39.55 -20.68
C PHE A 20 -18.04 -38.97 -20.06
N SER A 21 -19.11 -38.88 -20.85
CA SER A 21 -20.43 -38.42 -20.40
C SER A 21 -21.04 -39.31 -19.32
N ARG A 22 -20.93 -40.64 -19.42
CA ARG A 22 -21.41 -41.56 -18.36
C ARG A 22 -20.63 -41.42 -17.05
N TRP A 23 -19.40 -40.92 -17.11
CA TRP A 23 -18.53 -40.77 -15.95
C TRP A 23 -18.78 -39.45 -15.21
N VAL A 24 -19.10 -38.38 -15.96
CA VAL A 24 -19.32 -37.03 -15.41
C VAL A 24 -20.78 -36.74 -15.06
N LEU A 25 -21.75 -37.31 -15.79
CA LEU A 25 -23.17 -37.02 -15.59
C LEU A 25 -23.90 -38.19 -14.90
N PRO A 26 -24.80 -37.91 -13.93
CA PRO A 26 -25.68 -38.92 -13.35
C PRO A 26 -26.52 -39.60 -14.45
N THR A 27 -26.91 -40.85 -14.23
CA THR A 27 -27.57 -41.73 -15.22
C THR A 27 -28.79 -41.09 -15.92
N PHE A 28 -29.52 -40.21 -15.24
CA PHE A 28 -30.59 -39.40 -15.82
C PHE A 28 -30.12 -38.40 -16.87
N GLY A 29 -28.99 -37.72 -16.63
CA GLY A 29 -28.42 -36.73 -17.53
C GLY A 29 -27.89 -37.33 -18.81
N HIS A 30 -27.24 -38.50 -18.75
CA HIS A 30 -26.79 -39.23 -19.94
C HIS A 30 -27.98 -39.68 -20.80
N ARG A 31 -29.03 -40.22 -20.17
CA ARG A 31 -30.26 -40.66 -20.87
C ARG A 31 -30.98 -39.48 -21.53
N PHE A 32 -31.05 -38.33 -20.86
CA PHE A 32 -31.68 -37.12 -21.41
C PHE A 32 -30.87 -36.47 -22.55
N LEU A 33 -29.54 -36.49 -22.49
CA LEU A 33 -28.67 -35.95 -23.54
C LEU A 33 -28.65 -36.81 -24.81
N PHE A 34 -28.68 -38.14 -24.66
CA PHE A 34 -28.61 -39.09 -25.77
C PHE A 34 -29.96 -39.71 -26.19
N SER A 35 -31.07 -39.37 -25.54
CA SER A 35 -32.42 -39.77 -25.99
C SER A 35 -32.74 -39.20 -27.37
N GLN A 36 -33.48 -39.97 -28.17
CA GLN A 36 -33.94 -39.52 -29.47
C GLN A 36 -34.77 -38.23 -29.35
N PRO A 37 -34.70 -37.31 -30.32
CA PRO A 37 -35.35 -35.99 -30.27
C PRO A 37 -36.88 -36.02 -30.07
N GLN A 38 -37.53 -37.18 -30.15
CA GLN A 38 -38.99 -37.32 -30.08
C GLN A 38 -39.55 -37.85 -28.75
N GLU A 39 -38.72 -38.31 -27.79
CA GLU A 39 -39.27 -38.93 -26.56
C GLU A 39 -39.82 -37.92 -25.54
N PHE A 40 -39.24 -36.70 -25.44
CA PHE A 40 -39.68 -35.68 -24.46
C PHE A 40 -39.57 -34.23 -24.98
N PRO A 41 -40.41 -33.83 -25.96
CA PRO A 41 -40.34 -32.50 -26.57
C PRO A 41 -40.63 -31.37 -25.57
N VAL A 42 -41.59 -31.59 -24.66
CA VAL A 42 -42.03 -30.59 -23.67
C VAL A 42 -40.94 -30.33 -22.64
N ALA A 43 -40.34 -31.37 -22.07
CA ALA A 43 -39.26 -31.22 -21.09
C ALA A 43 -38.04 -30.51 -21.69
N ARG A 44 -37.70 -30.81 -22.95
CA ARG A 44 -36.57 -30.17 -23.65
C ARG A 44 -36.85 -28.71 -24.01
N PHE A 45 -38.11 -28.36 -24.26
CA PHE A 45 -38.55 -26.97 -24.42
C PHE A 45 -38.39 -26.19 -23.11
N PHE A 46 -38.93 -26.68 -22.00
CA PHE A 46 -38.80 -26.02 -20.69
C PHE A 46 -37.36 -25.90 -20.24
N MET A 47 -36.53 -26.94 -20.41
CA MET A 47 -35.10 -26.88 -20.09
C MET A 47 -34.37 -25.87 -20.97
N GLY A 48 -34.70 -25.78 -22.26
CA GLY A 48 -34.13 -24.78 -23.16
C GLY A 48 -34.55 -23.36 -22.81
N ALA A 49 -35.81 -23.15 -22.47
CA ALA A 49 -36.37 -21.88 -22.02
C ALA A 49 -35.72 -21.43 -20.70
N LEU A 50 -35.59 -22.34 -19.73
CA LEU A 50 -34.92 -22.09 -18.46
C LEU A 50 -33.44 -21.73 -18.67
N PHE A 51 -32.74 -22.49 -19.51
CA PHE A 51 -31.36 -22.20 -19.88
C PHE A 51 -31.23 -20.81 -20.50
N GLY A 52 -32.10 -20.49 -21.47
CA GLY A 52 -32.17 -19.18 -22.11
C GLY A 52 -32.44 -18.03 -21.13
N ALA A 53 -33.35 -18.22 -20.18
CA ALA A 53 -33.66 -17.24 -19.13
C ALA A 53 -32.42 -16.97 -18.26
N VAL A 54 -31.79 -18.02 -17.74
CA VAL A 54 -30.63 -17.92 -16.85
C VAL A 54 -29.44 -17.28 -17.59
N SER A 55 -29.14 -17.76 -18.81
CA SER A 55 -28.04 -17.20 -19.59
C SER A 55 -28.32 -15.76 -20.03
N GLY A 56 -29.55 -15.43 -20.40
CA GLY A 56 -29.94 -14.10 -20.83
C GLY A 56 -29.85 -13.08 -19.69
N ALA A 57 -30.31 -13.45 -18.49
CA ALA A 57 -30.19 -12.61 -17.31
C ALA A 57 -28.73 -12.36 -16.94
N GLY A 58 -27.90 -13.42 -16.93
CA GLY A 58 -26.47 -13.32 -16.66
C GLY A 58 -25.72 -12.43 -17.66
N LEU A 59 -26.01 -12.59 -18.96
CA LEU A 59 -25.42 -11.77 -20.02
C LEU A 59 -25.86 -10.31 -19.94
N PHE A 60 -27.15 -10.05 -19.68
CA PHE A 60 -27.66 -8.68 -19.54
C PHE A 60 -27.01 -7.98 -18.35
N LEU A 61 -26.97 -8.63 -17.18
CA LEU A 61 -26.29 -8.10 -15.99
C LEU A 61 -24.80 -7.87 -16.28
N GLY A 62 -24.11 -8.84 -16.87
CA GLY A 62 -22.68 -8.73 -17.15
C GLY A 62 -22.31 -7.61 -18.14
N LEU A 63 -23.06 -7.45 -19.23
CA LEU A 63 -22.79 -6.42 -20.23
C LEU A 63 -23.24 -5.02 -19.79
N PHE A 64 -24.41 -4.91 -19.15
CA PHE A 64 -25.03 -3.62 -18.85
C PHE A 64 -24.79 -3.12 -17.42
N HIS A 65 -24.03 -3.85 -16.58
CA HIS A 65 -23.74 -3.43 -15.21
C HIS A 65 -23.19 -1.99 -15.10
N ASN A 66 -22.32 -1.61 -16.03
CA ASN A 66 -21.61 -0.32 -15.99
C ASN A 66 -22.22 0.76 -16.90
N VAL A 67 -23.32 0.47 -17.60
CA VAL A 67 -23.94 1.44 -18.51
C VAL A 67 -24.96 2.27 -17.73
N PRO A 68 -24.77 3.59 -17.59
CA PRO A 68 -25.72 4.44 -16.88
C PRO A 68 -26.98 4.62 -17.74
N MET A 69 -28.00 3.80 -17.49
CA MET A 69 -29.32 3.90 -18.10
C MET A 69 -30.39 4.25 -17.06
N ASN A 70 -31.42 4.96 -17.51
CA ASN A 70 -32.59 5.25 -16.70
C ASN A 70 -33.28 3.95 -16.25
N SER A 71 -33.79 3.88 -15.02
CA SER A 71 -34.29 2.64 -14.41
C SER A 71 -35.37 1.94 -15.23
N VAL A 72 -36.28 2.71 -15.85
CA VAL A 72 -37.37 2.18 -16.68
C VAL A 72 -36.82 1.55 -17.97
N ASN A 73 -35.92 2.24 -18.67
CA ASN A 73 -35.32 1.74 -19.91
C ASN A 73 -34.47 0.50 -19.67
N ARG A 74 -33.76 0.45 -18.53
CA ARG A 74 -32.98 -0.71 -18.12
C ARG A 74 -33.86 -1.93 -17.89
N LEU A 75 -35.01 -1.76 -17.22
CA LEU A 75 -35.95 -2.85 -17.01
C LEU A 75 -36.56 -3.31 -18.34
N LEU A 76 -37.02 -2.39 -19.18
CA LEU A 76 -37.63 -2.73 -20.47
C LEU A 76 -36.65 -3.46 -21.39
N ALA A 77 -35.42 -2.95 -21.53
CA ALA A 77 -34.37 -3.59 -22.31
C ALA A 77 -33.98 -4.96 -21.74
N GLY A 78 -33.90 -5.08 -20.41
CA GLY A 78 -33.61 -6.33 -19.73
C GLY A 78 -34.67 -7.39 -19.98
N TYR A 79 -35.95 -7.06 -19.80
CA TYR A 79 -37.05 -7.98 -20.08
C TYR A 79 -37.11 -8.37 -21.55
N ALA A 80 -36.95 -7.42 -22.47
CA ALA A 80 -36.92 -7.71 -23.91
C ALA A 80 -35.76 -8.65 -24.27
N PHE A 81 -34.57 -8.38 -23.77
CA PHE A 81 -33.38 -9.21 -24.01
C PHE A 81 -33.55 -10.62 -23.46
N VAL A 82 -33.99 -10.75 -22.20
CA VAL A 82 -34.23 -12.05 -21.57
C VAL A 82 -35.32 -12.83 -22.31
N ALA A 83 -36.40 -12.18 -22.74
CA ALA A 83 -37.46 -12.82 -23.53
C ALA A 83 -36.92 -13.39 -24.85
N VAL A 84 -36.07 -12.64 -25.57
CA VAL A 84 -35.40 -13.12 -26.79
C VAL A 84 -34.50 -14.31 -26.48
N CYS A 85 -33.74 -14.28 -25.38
CA CYS A 85 -32.91 -15.42 -24.97
C CYS A 85 -33.73 -16.64 -24.57
N ILE A 86 -34.90 -16.48 -23.95
CA ILE A 86 -35.83 -17.57 -23.65
C ILE A 86 -36.32 -18.21 -24.94
N LEU A 87 -36.76 -17.41 -25.91
CA LEU A 87 -37.22 -17.91 -27.21
C LEU A 87 -36.08 -18.59 -27.99
N GLY A 88 -34.89 -17.97 -28.01
CA GLY A 88 -33.70 -18.54 -28.62
C GLY A 88 -33.28 -19.85 -27.95
N GLY A 89 -33.29 -19.89 -26.62
CA GLY A 89 -33.03 -21.09 -25.83
C GLY A 89 -34.08 -22.16 -26.04
N ALA A 90 -35.36 -21.83 -26.19
CA ALA A 90 -36.43 -22.79 -26.35
C ALA A 90 -36.45 -23.42 -27.75
N PHE A 91 -36.24 -22.64 -28.81
CA PHE A 91 -36.42 -23.09 -30.20
C PHE A 91 -35.12 -23.32 -30.99
N SER A 92 -34.02 -22.63 -30.67
CA SER A 92 -32.79 -22.67 -31.48
C SER A 92 -31.69 -23.50 -30.82
N SER A 93 -31.25 -24.57 -31.50
CA SER A 93 -30.07 -25.33 -31.06
C SER A 93 -28.78 -24.53 -31.21
N GLN A 94 -28.69 -23.64 -32.21
CA GLN A 94 -27.50 -22.84 -32.45
C GLN A 94 -27.26 -21.87 -31.30
N PHE A 95 -28.32 -21.21 -30.81
CA PHE A 95 -28.23 -20.33 -29.66
C PHE A 95 -27.70 -21.06 -28.42
N ARG A 96 -28.23 -22.24 -28.12
CA ARG A 96 -27.77 -23.07 -26.99
C ARG A 96 -26.29 -23.39 -27.09
N CYS A 97 -25.83 -23.82 -28.27
CA CYS A 97 -24.43 -24.15 -28.52
C CYS A 97 -23.51 -22.93 -28.36
N SER A 98 -23.89 -21.78 -28.92
CA SER A 98 -23.10 -20.55 -28.80
C SER A 98 -22.95 -20.10 -27.34
N VAL A 99 -24.03 -20.13 -26.56
CA VAL A 99 -23.99 -19.79 -25.13
C VAL A 99 -23.14 -20.80 -24.34
N LEU A 100 -23.27 -22.10 -24.63
CA LEU A 100 -22.44 -23.14 -24.01
C LEU A 100 -20.94 -22.97 -24.32
N LEU A 101 -20.60 -22.48 -25.52
CA LEU A 101 -19.22 -22.19 -25.91
C LEU A 101 -18.66 -20.90 -25.31
N MET A 102 -19.52 -20.02 -24.78
CA MET A 102 -19.10 -18.82 -24.09
C MET A 102 -18.39 -19.14 -22.77
N PHE A 103 -18.84 -20.18 -22.06
CA PHE A 103 -18.22 -20.65 -20.82
C PHE A 103 -16.75 -21.09 -20.99
N PRO A 104 -16.40 -22.00 -21.92
CA PRO A 104 -15.00 -22.34 -22.19
C PRO A 104 -14.23 -21.18 -22.84
N SER A 105 -14.89 -20.23 -23.51
CA SER A 105 -14.21 -19.03 -24.02
C SER A 105 -13.72 -18.10 -22.89
N ILE A 106 -14.46 -18.03 -21.78
CA ILE A 106 -14.08 -17.29 -20.56
C ILE A 106 -13.00 -18.05 -19.78
N LEU A 107 -12.99 -19.38 -19.82
CA LEU A 107 -11.94 -20.20 -19.18
C LEU A 107 -10.69 -20.37 -20.06
N GLY A 108 -10.78 -20.03 -21.34
CA GLY A 108 -9.69 -20.16 -22.30
C GLY A 108 -8.66 -19.04 -22.21
N SER A 109 -7.68 -19.08 -23.13
CA SER A 109 -6.58 -18.11 -23.21
C SER A 109 -7.03 -16.65 -23.28
N ARG A 110 -8.21 -16.38 -23.85
CA ARG A 110 -8.80 -15.04 -23.99
C ARG A 110 -9.46 -14.51 -22.71
N GLY A 111 -9.88 -15.39 -21.80
CA GLY A 111 -10.56 -15.00 -20.57
C GLY A 111 -9.63 -14.90 -19.34
N ARG A 112 -8.31 -14.95 -19.55
CA ARG A 112 -7.29 -14.80 -18.49
C ARG A 112 -7.53 -13.60 -17.59
N ALA A 113 -8.00 -12.47 -18.13
CA ALA A 113 -8.30 -11.28 -17.34
C ALA A 113 -9.42 -11.52 -16.31
N TYR A 114 -10.49 -12.21 -16.70
CA TYR A 114 -11.60 -12.55 -15.79
C TYR A 114 -11.15 -13.53 -14.70
N LEU A 115 -10.33 -14.53 -15.05
CA LEU A 115 -9.75 -15.45 -14.08
C LEU A 115 -8.81 -14.73 -13.10
N MET A 116 -7.95 -13.84 -13.59
CA MET A 116 -7.06 -13.05 -12.74
C MET A 116 -7.87 -12.16 -11.79
N LEU A 117 -8.95 -11.53 -12.26
CA LEU A 117 -9.83 -10.73 -11.42
C LEU A 117 -10.51 -11.57 -10.32
N PHE A 118 -10.98 -12.76 -10.66
CA PHE A 118 -11.55 -13.68 -9.68
C PHE A 118 -10.52 -14.12 -8.62
N VAL A 119 -9.29 -14.44 -9.05
CA VAL A 119 -8.19 -14.78 -8.14
C VAL A 119 -7.86 -13.59 -7.23
N VAL A 120 -7.76 -12.38 -7.77
CA VAL A 120 -7.51 -11.16 -6.99
C VAL A 120 -8.64 -10.91 -5.98
N TYR A 121 -9.89 -11.12 -6.37
CA TYR A 121 -11.03 -11.03 -5.45
C TYR A 121 -10.94 -12.04 -4.29
N GLY A 122 -10.55 -13.28 -4.59
CA GLY A 122 -10.30 -14.32 -3.58
C GLY A 122 -9.14 -13.96 -2.65
N LEU A 123 -8.04 -13.43 -3.21
CA LEU A 123 -6.88 -12.97 -2.43
C LEU A 123 -7.23 -11.79 -1.53
N TYR A 124 -8.07 -10.87 -1.99
CA TYR A 124 -8.51 -9.72 -1.20
C TYR A 124 -9.33 -10.15 0.02
N SER A 125 -10.25 -11.09 -0.18
CA SER A 125 -11.19 -11.56 0.85
C SER A 125 -10.53 -12.40 1.95
N GLY A 126 -9.36 -13.01 1.68
CA GLY A 126 -8.64 -13.83 2.65
C GLY A 126 -7.30 -13.21 3.07
N PRO A 127 -6.20 -13.58 2.41
CA PRO A 127 -4.84 -13.27 2.88
C PRO A 127 -4.55 -11.78 2.96
N ILE A 128 -4.99 -10.97 2.00
CA ILE A 128 -4.69 -9.53 1.98
C ILE A 128 -5.39 -8.81 3.14
N SER A 129 -6.66 -9.14 3.41
CA SER A 129 -7.38 -8.59 4.57
C SER A 129 -6.70 -8.95 5.89
N ASN A 130 -6.15 -10.17 6.00
CA ASN A 130 -5.41 -10.61 7.17
C ASN A 130 -4.09 -9.86 7.35
N ILE A 131 -3.31 -9.72 6.28
CA ILE A 131 -2.04 -8.96 6.30
C ILE A 131 -2.33 -7.50 6.65
N HIS A 132 -3.40 -6.91 6.09
CA HIS A 132 -3.77 -5.54 6.40
C HIS A 132 -4.01 -5.33 7.89
N ARG A 133 -4.79 -6.22 8.54
CA ARG A 133 -5.02 -6.16 9.99
C ARG A 133 -3.71 -6.30 10.78
N ASN A 134 -2.87 -7.28 10.42
CA ASN A 134 -1.58 -7.45 11.08
C ASN A 134 -0.68 -6.21 10.95
N VAL A 135 -0.67 -5.57 9.77
CA VAL A 135 0.12 -4.36 9.54
C VAL A 135 -0.40 -3.20 10.39
N GLN A 136 -1.72 -3.06 10.54
CA GLN A 136 -2.31 -2.06 11.45
C GLN A 136 -1.86 -2.31 12.90
N ASP A 137 -1.94 -3.54 13.39
CA ASP A 137 -1.50 -3.89 14.75
C ASP A 137 0.00 -3.64 14.96
N VAL A 138 0.83 -4.00 13.96
CA VAL A 138 2.27 -3.73 13.99
C VAL A 138 2.55 -2.22 14.03
N SER A 139 1.87 -1.43 13.21
CA SER A 139 2.04 0.03 13.20
C SER A 139 1.66 0.68 14.54
N PHE A 140 0.59 0.20 15.17
CA PHE A 140 0.18 0.69 16.49
C PHE A 140 1.20 0.33 17.57
N SER A 141 1.67 -0.92 17.57
CA SER A 141 2.72 -1.38 18.49
C SER A 141 4.03 -0.61 18.30
N MET A 142 4.46 -0.39 17.04
CA MET A 142 5.63 0.42 16.73
C MET A 142 5.48 1.87 17.23
N GLY A 143 4.31 2.48 17.06
CA GLY A 143 4.02 3.82 17.61
C GLY A 143 4.25 3.89 19.12
N CYS A 144 3.73 2.91 19.87
CA CYS A 144 3.95 2.82 21.31
C CYS A 144 5.44 2.64 21.66
N ASN A 145 6.15 1.76 20.93
CA ASN A 145 7.59 1.55 21.13
C ASN A 145 8.41 2.83 20.86
N ILE A 146 8.07 3.60 19.83
CA ILE A 146 8.74 4.86 19.51
C ILE A 146 8.49 5.90 20.61
N GLU A 147 7.26 6.02 21.11
CA GLU A 147 6.96 6.95 22.21
C GLU A 147 7.75 6.59 23.48
N LEU A 148 7.82 5.29 23.80
CA LEU A 148 8.59 4.79 24.94
C LEU A 148 10.09 5.08 24.76
N GLN A 149 10.66 4.83 23.58
CA GLN A 149 12.05 5.15 23.28
C GLN A 149 12.36 6.64 23.42
N ILE A 150 11.48 7.52 22.94
CA ILE A 150 11.63 8.98 23.08
C ILE A 150 11.63 9.37 24.56
N LYS A 151 10.71 8.82 25.36
CA LYS A 151 10.67 9.12 26.81
C LYS A 151 11.96 8.70 27.51
N HIS A 152 12.45 7.49 27.27
CA HIS A 152 13.72 7.04 27.84
C HIS A 152 14.91 7.87 27.38
N SER A 153 14.96 8.23 26.09
CA SER A 153 16.00 9.09 25.55
C SER A 153 16.01 10.48 26.21
N LYS A 154 14.84 11.09 26.42
CA LYS A 154 14.70 12.37 27.14
C LYS A 154 15.20 12.26 28.58
N VAL A 155 14.84 11.19 29.28
CA VAL A 155 15.31 10.96 30.67
C VAL A 155 16.83 10.80 30.70
N MET A 156 17.40 9.97 29.83
CA MET A 156 18.84 9.76 29.73
C MET A 156 19.56 11.07 29.40
N TRP A 157 19.08 11.83 28.41
CA TRP A 157 19.63 13.14 28.05
C TRP A 157 19.65 14.10 29.23
N LYS A 158 18.54 14.17 29.98
CA LYS A 158 18.45 15.01 31.17
C LYS A 158 19.48 14.59 32.23
N VAL A 159 19.57 13.30 32.54
CA VAL A 159 20.53 12.77 33.52
C VAL A 159 21.98 13.07 33.12
N VAL A 160 22.31 13.00 31.83
CA VAL A 160 23.66 13.28 31.33
C VAL A 160 23.97 14.79 31.29
N MET A 161 22.99 15.62 30.92
CA MET A 161 23.20 17.08 30.77
C MET A 161 23.08 17.85 32.07
N ASP A 162 22.31 17.37 33.04
CA ASP A 162 22.16 18.02 34.35
C ASP A 162 23.53 18.31 35.03
N PRO A 163 24.49 17.38 35.15
CA PRO A 163 25.79 17.68 35.75
C PRO A 163 26.64 18.63 34.88
N PHE A 164 26.56 18.53 33.55
CA PHE A 164 27.29 19.44 32.65
C PHE A 164 26.84 20.89 32.85
N MET A 165 25.52 21.12 32.95
CA MET A 165 24.97 22.45 33.18
C MET A 165 25.38 23.02 34.54
N GLN A 166 25.43 22.18 35.59
CA GLN A 166 25.92 22.59 36.91
C GLN A 166 27.39 23.04 36.86
N VAL A 167 28.25 22.27 36.18
CA VAL A 167 29.67 22.62 36.02
C VAL A 167 29.84 23.95 35.26
N MET A 168 29.09 24.14 34.17
CA MET A 168 29.14 25.38 33.39
C MET A 168 28.67 26.59 34.18
N GLN A 169 27.65 26.44 35.04
CA GLN A 169 27.18 27.51 35.93
C GLN A 169 28.26 27.92 36.92
N ASN A 170 28.90 26.96 37.58
CA ASN A 170 30.01 27.24 38.51
C ASN A 170 31.17 27.97 37.82
N ILE A 171 31.58 27.53 36.62
CA ILE A 171 32.65 28.21 35.86
C ILE A 171 32.29 29.67 35.55
N VAL A 172 31.03 29.95 35.17
CA VAL A 172 30.58 31.31 34.87
C VAL A 172 30.57 32.18 36.13
N GLU A 173 30.18 31.61 37.27
CA GLU A 173 30.22 32.30 38.57
C GLU A 173 31.66 32.60 39.00
N ASP A 174 32.55 31.61 38.94
CA ASP A 174 33.98 31.75 39.26
C ASP A 174 34.65 32.80 38.37
N ASN A 175 34.35 32.84 37.07
CA ASN A 175 34.90 33.86 36.16
C ASN A 175 34.45 35.28 36.54
N LYS A 176 33.21 35.45 36.98
CA LYS A 176 32.70 36.76 37.43
C LYS A 176 33.39 37.20 38.72
N GLU A 177 33.60 36.28 39.66
CA GLU A 177 34.33 36.55 40.90
C GLU A 177 35.80 36.90 40.61
N PHE A 178 36.47 36.07 39.83
CA PHE A 178 37.86 36.30 39.41
C PHE A 178 38.05 37.64 38.71
N THR A 179 37.13 38.03 37.82
CA THR A 179 37.20 39.34 37.13
C THR A 179 37.05 40.51 38.11
N LYS A 180 36.16 40.39 39.10
CA LYS A 180 35.98 41.41 40.15
C LYS A 180 37.24 41.53 40.99
N GLU A 181 37.81 40.40 41.42
CA GLU A 181 39.05 40.38 42.20
C GLU A 181 40.22 40.97 41.42
N ALA A 182 40.42 40.54 40.17
CA ALA A 182 41.45 41.07 39.28
C ALA A 182 41.32 42.59 39.08
N SER A 183 40.10 43.11 38.91
CA SER A 183 39.86 44.55 38.82
C SER A 183 40.21 45.29 40.12
N SER A 184 39.94 44.67 41.28
CA SER A 184 40.24 45.22 42.60
C SER A 184 41.75 45.28 42.84
N VAL A 185 42.45 44.19 42.52
CA VAL A 185 43.93 44.12 42.60
C VAL A 185 44.56 45.13 41.65
N SER A 186 44.09 45.21 40.40
CA SER A 186 44.59 46.18 39.41
C SER A 186 44.46 47.62 39.91
N ARG A 187 43.32 47.99 40.50
CA ARG A 187 43.11 49.32 41.12
C ARG A 187 44.11 49.61 42.24
N LYS A 188 44.39 48.62 43.11
CA LYS A 188 45.39 48.78 44.19
C LYS A 188 46.79 49.01 43.63
N PHE A 189 47.20 48.26 42.61
CA PHE A 189 48.50 48.44 41.97
C PHE A 189 48.62 49.78 41.22
N GLN A 190 47.55 50.26 40.59
CA GLN A 190 47.51 51.59 39.98
C GLN A 190 47.74 52.67 41.03
N SER A 191 47.04 52.62 42.16
CA SER A 191 47.25 53.56 43.27
C SER A 191 48.70 53.59 43.77
N ILE A 192 49.33 52.42 43.93
CA ILE A 192 50.73 52.33 44.37
C ILE A 192 51.67 52.89 43.31
N ARG A 193 51.43 52.60 42.02
CA ARG A 193 52.23 53.14 40.91
C ARG A 193 52.16 54.66 40.86
N ASP A 194 50.96 55.22 41.00
CA ASP A 194 50.75 56.67 40.95
C ASP A 194 51.45 57.37 42.12
N GLU A 195 51.47 56.74 43.30
CA GLU A 195 52.20 57.24 44.48
C GLU A 195 53.73 57.21 44.25
N VAL A 196 54.27 56.11 43.72
CA VAL A 196 55.71 55.98 43.42
C VAL A 196 56.14 56.93 42.31
N MET A 197 55.36 57.07 41.24
CA MET A 197 55.64 57.99 40.13
C MET A 197 55.44 59.46 40.51
N GLY A 198 54.54 59.76 41.46
CA GLY A 198 54.38 61.11 41.99
C GLY A 198 55.53 61.55 42.91
N GLN A 199 56.19 60.60 43.58
CA GLN A 199 57.27 60.88 44.53
C GLN A 199 58.66 60.88 43.90
N TYR A 200 58.87 60.10 42.84
CA TYR A 200 60.05 60.19 41.98
C TYR A 200 59.62 60.84 40.68
N GLY A 201 59.81 62.16 40.54
CA GLY A 201 59.45 62.92 39.33
C GLY A 201 60.06 62.31 38.06
N TYR A 202 59.33 61.40 37.46
CA TYR A 202 59.56 60.85 36.14
C TYR A 202 58.48 61.47 35.27
N ASP A 203 58.90 62.31 34.32
CA ASP A 203 57.99 62.92 33.36
C ASP A 203 57.16 61.82 32.68
N THR A 204 55.84 62.06 32.63
CA THR A 204 54.90 61.36 31.77
C THR A 204 55.58 61.09 30.45
N LEU A 205 55.76 59.81 30.07
CA LEU A 205 56.12 59.48 28.71
C LEU A 205 55.04 60.08 27.82
N GLU A 206 55.34 61.24 27.24
CA GLU A 206 54.51 61.90 26.26
C GLU A 206 54.14 60.85 25.23
N GLN A 207 52.84 60.76 24.95
CA GLN A 207 52.34 60.24 23.68
C GLN A 207 52.91 61.16 22.59
N GLY A 208 54.15 60.89 22.19
CA GLY A 208 54.76 61.48 21.02
C GLY A 208 53.90 61.16 19.79
N PRO A 209 53.90 62.05 18.79
CA PRO A 209 53.02 61.94 17.64
C PRO A 209 53.23 60.60 16.95
N VAL A 210 52.09 59.96 16.62
CA VAL A 210 51.97 58.71 15.88
C VAL A 210 52.73 58.83 14.56
N THR A 211 54.02 58.53 14.58
CA THR A 211 54.74 58.15 13.37
C THR A 211 54.70 56.65 13.33
N ALA A 212 53.78 56.12 12.52
CA ALA A 212 53.54 54.71 12.31
C ALA A 212 54.85 53.98 11.96
N LYS A 213 55.53 53.45 12.98
CA LYS A 213 56.49 52.37 12.82
C LYS A 213 55.82 51.13 13.36
N ASN A 214 55.44 50.25 12.43
CA ASN A 214 54.83 48.96 12.74
C ASN A 214 55.65 48.26 13.81
N SER A 215 54.99 47.74 14.84
CA SER A 215 55.66 47.02 15.90
C SER A 215 56.41 45.82 15.31
N THR A 216 57.48 45.40 15.96
CA THR A 216 58.23 44.20 15.54
C THR A 216 57.31 42.98 15.46
N GLN A 217 56.28 42.92 16.32
CA GLN A 217 55.26 41.87 16.30
C GLN A 217 54.40 41.88 15.01
N GLU A 218 54.00 43.05 14.53
CA GLU A 218 53.27 43.21 13.26
C GLU A 218 54.12 42.76 12.06
N LEU A 219 55.43 43.08 12.08
CA LEU A 219 56.37 42.65 11.05
C LEU A 219 56.55 41.12 11.02
N TYR A 220 56.63 40.47 12.18
CA TYR A 220 56.72 39.01 12.26
C TYR A 220 55.41 38.34 11.81
N ALA A 221 54.26 38.89 12.20
CA ALA A 221 52.96 38.38 11.78
C ALA A 221 52.79 38.44 10.25
N ALA A 222 53.14 39.57 9.62
CA ALA A 222 53.10 39.72 8.18
C ALA A 222 54.05 38.76 7.45
N LYS A 223 55.25 38.54 8.00
CA LYS A 223 56.24 37.62 7.41
C LYS A 223 55.82 36.15 7.52
N THR A 224 55.10 35.78 8.57
CA THR A 224 54.55 34.43 8.73
C THR A 224 53.34 34.21 7.81
N LEU A 225 52.50 35.23 7.61
CA LEU A 225 51.33 35.14 6.73
C LEU A 225 51.73 34.92 5.25
N MET A 226 52.81 35.55 4.78
CA MET A 226 53.31 35.39 3.40
C MET A 226 54.06 34.08 3.14
N ARG A 227 54.11 33.16 4.12
CA ARG A 227 54.79 31.86 3.98
C ARG A 227 53.82 30.69 3.80
N CYS A 228 52.52 30.99 3.70
CA CYS A 228 51.44 30.03 3.48
C CYS A 228 50.74 30.25 2.13
N ASP A 229 51.52 30.40 1.05
CA ASP A 229 51.10 30.15 -0.33
C ASP A 229 52.02 29.08 -0.94
#